data_AF-A0A7K5L9S3-F1
#
_entry.id   AF-A0A7K5L9S3-F1
#
_cell.length_a   1.000
_cell.length_b   1.000
_cell.length_c   1.000
_cell.angle_alpha   90.00
_cell.angle_beta   90.00
_cell.angle_gamma   90.00
#
_symmetry.space_group_name_H-M   'P 1'
#
loop_
_entity.id
_entity.type
_entity.pdbx_description
1 polymer ?
#
loop_
_entity_poly.entity_id
_entity_poly.type
_entity_poly.pdbx_seq_one_letter_code
_entity_poly.pdbx_strand_id
1 'polypeptide(L)'
;SKHSVNLDNTRADVAVKPFELETGFQFELHVTISGRKINVSDIPELPIPEDWMRDKLELNFSKTEQGGGGGEIENVTYDKEAGTAVITFLTPG
;
A
#
# COMPACT_ATOMS: atom_id res chain seq x y z
N SER A 1 9.72 -33.78 -28.81
CA SER A 1 9.38 -35.13 -29.32
C SER A 1 8.21 -35.05 -30.27
N LYS A 2 8.29 -35.69 -31.44
CA LYS A 2 7.21 -35.74 -32.43
C LYS A 2 6.35 -36.97 -32.13
N HIS A 3 5.04 -36.77 -31.92
CA HIS A 3 4.09 -37.82 -31.60
C HIS A 3 2.98 -37.84 -32.65
N SER A 4 2.61 -39.03 -33.12
CA SER A 4 1.52 -39.21 -34.08
C SER A 4 0.27 -39.67 -33.33
N VAL A 5 -0.82 -38.94 -33.48
CA VAL A 5 -2.09 -39.19 -32.78
C VAL A 5 -3.13 -39.65 -33.80
N ASN A 6 -3.85 -40.75 -33.48
CA ASN A 6 -4.98 -41.22 -34.27
C ASN A 6 -6.23 -40.41 -33.91
N LEU A 7 -6.83 -39.78 -34.91
CA LEU A 7 -8.10 -39.07 -34.82
C LEU A 7 -9.09 -39.80 -35.71
N ASP A 8 -9.90 -40.71 -35.15
CA ASP A 8 -10.94 -41.55 -35.78
C ASP A 8 -10.61 -42.09 -37.20
N ASN A 9 -10.63 -41.24 -38.22
CA ASN A 9 -10.32 -41.57 -39.62
C ASN A 9 -9.03 -40.97 -40.18
N THR A 10 -8.15 -40.34 -39.39
CA THR A 10 -6.92 -39.68 -39.86
C THR A 10 -5.82 -39.69 -38.79
N ARG A 11 -4.55 -39.64 -39.20
CA ARG A 11 -3.41 -39.46 -38.29
C ARG A 11 -2.86 -38.05 -38.38
N ALA A 12 -2.64 -37.43 -37.24
CA ALA A 12 -2.02 -36.11 -37.14
C ALA A 12 -0.69 -36.21 -36.41
N ASP A 13 0.35 -35.64 -37.02
CA ASP A 13 1.66 -35.51 -36.40
C ASP A 13 1.71 -34.23 -35.58
N VAL A 14 1.94 -34.37 -34.28
CA VAL A 14 2.04 -33.27 -33.32
C VAL A 14 3.46 -33.19 -32.80
N ALA A 15 4.00 -31.99 -32.70
CA ALA A 15 5.29 -31.73 -32.08
C ALA A 15 5.13 -30.68 -30.99
N VAL A 16 5.61 -31.01 -29.79
CA VAL A 16 5.74 -30.02 -28.71
C VAL A 16 6.91 -29.11 -29.03
N LYS A 17 6.66 -27.81 -29.15
CA LYS A 17 7.71 -26.78 -29.21
C LYS A 17 7.80 -26.08 -27.86
N PRO A 18 8.97 -26.09 -27.19
CA PRO A 18 9.21 -25.19 -26.08
C PRO A 18 9.05 -23.77 -26.58
N PHE A 19 8.44 -22.92 -25.77
CA PHE A 19 8.47 -21.49 -25.96
C PHE A 19 9.18 -20.89 -24.74
N GLU A 20 10.01 -19.88 -24.98
CA GLU A 20 10.65 -19.17 -23.88
C GLU A 20 9.62 -18.22 -23.28
N LEU A 21 9.18 -18.53 -22.06
CA LEU A 21 8.47 -17.56 -21.22
C LEU A 21 9.54 -16.61 -20.69
N GLU A 22 9.39 -15.30 -20.90
CA GLU A 22 10.33 -14.34 -20.30
C GLU A 22 10.39 -14.58 -18.79
N THR A 23 11.61 -14.75 -18.29
CA THR A 23 11.88 -14.97 -16.87
C THR A 23 11.27 -13.80 -16.09
N GLY A 24 10.39 -14.10 -15.13
CA GLY A 24 9.72 -13.08 -14.33
C GLY A 24 10.71 -12.10 -13.70
N PHE A 25 10.31 -10.83 -13.58
CA PHE A 25 11.16 -9.80 -12.99
C PHE A 25 11.34 -10.02 -11.49
N GLN A 26 12.57 -9.88 -11.00
CA GLN A 26 12.88 -9.81 -9.59
C GLN A 26 12.78 -8.35 -9.14
N PHE A 27 11.92 -8.06 -8.16
CA PHE A 27 11.89 -6.76 -7.50
C PHE A 27 12.31 -6.91 -6.04
N GLU A 28 13.06 -5.93 -5.54
CA GLU A 28 13.45 -5.82 -4.15
C GLU A 28 12.85 -4.54 -3.58
N LEU A 29 11.95 -4.69 -2.60
CA LEU A 29 11.29 -3.57 -1.96
C LEU A 29 12.08 -3.15 -0.71
N HIS A 30 12.81 -2.05 -0.82
CA HIS A 30 13.41 -1.40 0.35
C HIS A 30 12.35 -0.55 1.07
N VAL A 31 11.83 -1.06 2.19
CA VAL A 31 10.90 -0.29 3.04
C VAL A 31 11.70 0.40 4.14
N THR A 32 11.65 1.73 4.18
CA THR A 32 12.15 2.51 5.32
C THR A 32 10.96 2.91 6.19
N ILE A 33 11.00 2.54 7.47
CA ILE A 33 10.00 2.97 8.44
C ILE A 33 10.42 4.35 8.95
N SER A 34 9.57 5.36 8.76
CA SER A 34 9.84 6.69 9.32
C SER A 34 9.62 6.66 10.84
N GLY A 35 10.62 7.07 11.62
CA GLY A 35 10.45 7.25 13.07
C GLY A 35 9.57 8.45 13.46
N ARG A 36 9.26 9.35 12.51
CA ARG A 36 8.57 10.63 12.78
C ARG A 36 7.25 10.84 12.02
N LYS A 37 6.97 10.07 10.98
CA LYS A 37 5.80 10.30 10.13
C LYS A 37 4.95 9.05 9.99
N ILE A 38 3.65 9.24 10.11
CA ILE A 38 2.66 8.22 9.79
C ILE A 38 1.68 8.75 8.75
N ASN A 39 1.21 7.85 7.91
CA ASN A 39 0.10 8.10 7.00
C ASN A 39 -1.17 7.52 7.60
N VAL A 40 -2.23 8.31 7.62
CA VAL A 40 -3.58 7.91 8.05
C VAL A 40 -4.46 7.90 6.80
N SER A 41 -5.07 6.76 6.51
CA SER A 41 -6.02 6.57 5.41
C SER A 41 -7.44 6.41 5.93
N ASP A 42 -8.40 6.39 5.00
CA ASP A 42 -9.81 6.09 5.27
C ASP A 42 -10.45 7.08 6.27
N ILE A 43 -10.01 8.34 6.20
CA ILE A 43 -10.57 9.41 7.03
C ILE A 43 -11.99 9.70 6.56
N PRO A 44 -13.00 9.68 7.45
CA PRO A 44 -14.38 9.86 7.07
C PRO A 44 -14.65 11.27 6.55
N GLU A 45 -15.45 11.37 5.49
CA GLU A 45 -15.96 12.65 5.02
C GLU A 45 -17.10 13.12 5.93
N LEU A 46 -16.80 14.10 6.77
CA LEU A 46 -17.74 14.72 7.68
C LEU A 46 -18.06 16.15 7.22
N PRO A 47 -19.28 16.67 7.45
CA PRO A 47 -19.65 18.04 7.13
C PRO A 47 -19.07 19.03 8.17
N ILE A 48 -17.75 18.99 8.36
CA ILE A 48 -17.00 19.87 9.26
C ILE A 48 -15.93 20.63 8.47
N PRO A 49 -15.50 21.81 8.94
CA PRO A 49 -14.37 22.53 8.34
C PRO A 49 -13.09 21.69 8.36
N GLU A 50 -12.21 21.87 7.38
CA GLU A 50 -10.95 21.14 7.31
C GLU A 50 -10.05 21.39 8.52
N ASP A 51 -10.02 22.61 9.03
CA ASP A 51 -9.23 22.96 10.21
C ASP A 51 -9.69 22.17 11.43
N TRP A 52 -11.00 21.93 11.56
CA TRP A 52 -11.52 21.08 12.62
C TRP A 52 -11.13 19.62 12.45
N MET A 53 -11.06 19.12 11.21
CA MET A 53 -10.57 17.76 10.96
C MET A 53 -9.09 17.65 11.36
N ARG A 54 -8.26 18.65 11.02
CA ARG A 54 -6.85 18.72 11.43
C ARG A 54 -6.72 18.71 12.96
N ASP A 55 -7.50 19.54 13.66
CA ASP A 55 -7.52 19.59 15.13
C ASP A 55 -7.90 18.24 15.75
N LYS A 56 -8.90 17.54 15.17
CA LYS A 56 -9.33 16.22 15.65
C LYS A 56 -8.25 15.16 15.44
N LEU A 57 -7.57 15.17 14.29
CA LEU A 57 -6.46 14.28 14.04
C LEU A 57 -5.33 14.53 15.04
N GLU A 58 -4.94 15.78 15.25
CA GLU A 58 -3.90 16.16 16.22
C GLU A 58 -4.25 15.69 17.64
N LEU A 59 -5.48 15.90 18.10
CA LEU A 59 -5.93 15.47 19.43
C LEU A 59 -5.90 13.94 19.63
N ASN A 60 -6.10 13.16 18.57
CA ASN A 60 -6.05 11.69 18.65
C ASN A 60 -4.61 11.18 18.76
N PHE A 61 -3.66 11.82 18.06
CA PHE A 61 -2.26 11.36 18.02
C PHE A 61 -1.33 12.06 19.01
N SER A 62 -1.76 13.17 19.63
CA SER A 62 -0.97 13.91 20.65
C SER A 62 -0.86 13.21 22.00
N LYS A 63 -1.67 12.18 22.28
CA LYS A 63 -1.68 11.50 23.59
C LYS A 63 -0.65 10.37 23.64
N THR A 64 0.37 10.52 24.48
CA THR A 64 1.44 9.55 24.72
C THR A 64 1.02 8.35 25.58
N GLU A 65 -0.02 8.49 26.41
CA GLU A 65 -0.30 7.55 27.51
C GLU A 65 -1.07 6.28 27.11
N GLN A 66 -1.51 6.14 25.86
CA GLN A 66 -2.19 4.92 25.38
C GLN A 66 -1.25 3.96 24.66
N GLY A 67 -0.16 3.53 25.31
CA GLY A 67 0.56 2.26 25.03
C GLY A 67 1.02 1.95 23.59
N GLY A 68 0.92 2.88 22.63
CA GLY A 68 1.01 2.59 21.20
C GLY A 68 1.17 3.84 20.35
N GLY A 69 2.31 4.53 20.46
CA GLY A 69 2.84 5.38 19.39
C GLY A 69 2.24 6.78 19.22
N GLY A 70 1.59 7.36 20.24
CA GLY A 70 1.29 8.80 20.26
C GLY A 70 2.49 9.64 20.72
N GLY A 71 2.48 10.93 20.43
CA GLY A 71 3.61 11.83 20.71
C GLY A 71 3.29 13.29 20.42
N GLU A 72 4.16 14.22 20.84
CA GLU A 72 4.00 15.63 20.50
C GLU A 72 4.00 15.82 18.98
N ILE A 73 3.05 16.60 18.47
CA ILE A 73 2.81 16.76 17.04
C ILE A 73 3.49 18.03 16.54
N GLU A 74 4.29 17.91 15.48
CA GLU A 74 4.87 19.05 14.76
C GLU A 74 3.89 19.58 13.71
N ASN A 75 3.20 18.69 12.98
CA ASN A 75 2.29 19.07 11.91
C ASN A 75 1.25 17.98 11.56
N VAL A 76 0.09 18.41 11.10
CA VAL A 76 -0.95 17.58 10.47
C VAL A 76 -1.26 18.12 9.08
N THR A 77 -0.91 17.36 8.05
CA THR A 77 -1.28 17.67 6.66
C THR A 77 -2.48 16.80 6.28
N TYR A 78 -3.64 17.42 6.09
CA TYR A 78 -4.89 16.72 5.72
C TYR A 78 -5.25 17.01 4.26
N ASP A 79 -5.47 15.95 3.49
CA ASP A 79 -6.01 15.96 2.14
C ASP A 79 -7.43 15.38 2.17
N LYS A 80 -8.40 16.28 1.99
CA LYS A 80 -9.82 15.93 2.00
C LYS A 80 -10.23 15.12 0.78
N GLU A 81 -9.69 15.43 -0.40
CA GLU A 81 -10.06 14.74 -1.64
C GLU A 81 -9.55 13.30 -1.64
N ALA A 82 -8.34 13.08 -1.10
CA ALA A 82 -7.77 11.74 -0.95
C ALA A 82 -8.32 10.98 0.27
N GLY A 83 -8.95 11.66 1.24
CA GLY A 83 -9.34 11.06 2.51
C GLY A 83 -8.14 10.59 3.34
N THR A 84 -7.02 11.30 3.26
CA THR A 84 -5.75 10.92 3.91
C THR A 84 -5.14 12.06 4.70
N ALA A 85 -4.29 11.73 5.67
CA ALA A 85 -3.48 12.69 6.38
C ALA A 85 -2.06 12.16 6.64
N VAL A 86 -1.11 13.09 6.69
CA VAL A 86 0.25 12.84 7.20
C VAL A 86 0.38 13.50 8.55
N ILE A 87 0.62 12.70 9.58
CA ILE A 87 0.93 13.18 10.93
C ILE A 87 2.44 13.17 11.08
N THR A 88 3.01 14.31 11.46
CA THR A 88 4.44 14.43 11.74
C THR A 88 4.63 14.70 13.23
N PHE A 89 5.33 13.78 13.91
CA PHE A 89 5.71 13.91 15.31
C PHE A 89 6.94 14.80 15.45
N LEU A 90 7.01 15.56 16.54
CA LEU A 90 8.14 16.43 16.87
C LEU A 90 9.41 15.60 17.11
N THR A 91 9.27 14.51 17.87
CA THR A 91 10.37 13.59 18.18
C THR A 91 10.13 12.22 17.53
N PRO A 92 11.20 11.54 17.07
CA PRO A 92 11.08 10.14 16.70
C PRO A 92 10.62 9.28 17.89
N GLY A 93 9.79 8.27 17.61
CA GLY A 93 9.40 7.23 18.57
C GLY A 93 10.45 6.15 18.78
#